data_AF-A0A522NZD9-F1
#
_entry.id   AF-A0A522NZD9-F1
#
_cell.length_a   1.000
_cell.length_b   1.000
_cell.length_c   1.000
_cell.angle_alpha   90.00
_cell.angle_beta   90.00
_cell.angle_gamma   90.00
#
_symmetry.space_group_name_H-M   'P 1'
#
loop_
_entity.id
_entity.type
_entity.pdbx_description
1 polymer ?
#
loop_
_entity_poly.entity_id
_entity_poly.type
_entity_poly.pdbx_seq_one_letter_code
_entity_poly.pdbx_strand_id
1 'polypeptide(L)' 'MAERIHPEVLVRFGAPSAKPRVIRGYTAGAGWVDMPAKPLLTAVEVNRLRAAGYSMIEARWHLHTKQISLVQLH' A
#
# COMPACT_ATOMS: atom_id res chain seq x y z
N MET A 1 -15.55 -6.94 11.57
CA MET A 1 -14.84 -7.79 10.61
C MET A 1 -13.37 -7.40 10.64
N ALA A 2 -12.44 -8.33 10.85
CA ALA A 2 -11.01 -8.00 10.79
C ALA A 2 -10.65 -7.58 9.35
N GLU A 3 -10.16 -6.36 9.17
CA GLU A 3 -9.70 -5.90 7.85
C GLU A 3 -8.54 -6.79 7.37
N ARG A 4 -8.78 -7.54 6.30
CA ARG A 4 -7.77 -8.41 5.70
C ARG A 4 -6.82 -7.57 4.83
N ILE A 5 -5.54 -7.84 4.96
CA ILE A 5 -4.49 -7.33 4.06
C ILE A 5 -4.79 -7.82 2.64
N HIS A 6 -4.54 -6.98 1.64
CA HIS A 6 -4.78 -7.33 0.25
C HIS A 6 -3.98 -8.59 -0.14
N PRO A 7 -4.58 -9.64 -0.76
CA PRO A 7 -3.89 -10.89 -1.03
C PRO A 7 -2.62 -10.72 -1.87
N GLU A 8 -2.68 -9.94 -2.94
CA GLU A 8 -1.52 -9.65 -3.79
C GLU A 8 -0.39 -8.91 -3.07
N VAL A 9 -0.72 -8.15 -2.02
CA VAL A 9 0.28 -7.49 -1.19
C VAL A 9 1.04 -8.53 -0.36
N LEU A 10 0.35 -9.54 0.18
CA LEU A 10 1.00 -10.63 0.91
C LEU A 10 1.98 -11.39 0.01
N VAL A 11 1.60 -11.63 -1.26
CA VAL A 11 2.47 -12.27 -2.26
C VAL A 11 3.75 -11.44 -2.49
N ARG A 12 3.62 -10.11 -2.65
CA ARG A 12 4.78 -9.21 -2.86
C ARG A 12 5.74 -9.16 -1.67
N PHE A 13 5.24 -9.36 -0.46
CA PHE A 13 6.06 -9.43 0.76
C PHE A 13 6.52 -10.85 1.10
N GLY A 14 6.02 -11.89 0.41
CA GLY A 14 6.42 -13.28 0.60
C GLY A 14 6.04 -13.88 1.95
N ALA A 15 5.13 -13.25 2.69
CA ALA A 15 4.76 -13.69 4.03
C ALA A 15 3.24 -13.57 4.27
N PRO A 16 2.56 -14.67 4.69
CA PRO A 16 1.11 -14.67 4.89
C PRO A 16 0.65 -13.83 6.08
N SER A 17 1.55 -13.55 7.03
CA SER A 17 1.32 -12.69 8.20
C SER A 17 1.83 -11.26 8.01
N ALA A 18 2.24 -10.89 6.79
CA ALA A 18 2.76 -9.56 6.53
C ALA A 18 1.73 -8.49 6.87
N LYS A 19 2.17 -7.46 7.60
CA LYS A 19 1.35 -6.27 7.94
C LYS A 19 2.01 -5.01 7.38
N PRO A 20 2.12 -4.88 6.05
CA PRO A 20 2.77 -3.74 5.44
C PRO A 20 1.94 -2.48 5.61
N ARG A 21 2.65 -1.39 5.91
CA ARG A 21 2.09 -0.06 6.08
C ARG A 21 2.54 0.85 4.96
N VAL A 22 1.63 1.67 4.43
CA VAL A 22 1.96 2.67 3.40
C VAL A 22 2.77 3.78 4.05
N ILE A 23 4.00 4.02 3.60
CA ILE A 23 4.84 5.10 4.11
C ILE A 23 4.84 6.31 3.18
N ARG A 24 4.68 6.09 1.86
CA ARG A 24 4.59 7.14 0.85
C ARG A 24 3.58 6.77 -0.23
N GLY A 25 2.91 7.76 -0.80
CA GLY A 25 2.05 7.62 -1.98
C GLY A 25 2.60 8.46 -3.13
N TYR A 26 2.49 7.97 -4.35
CA TYR A 26 2.88 8.68 -5.56
C TYR A 26 1.65 9.23 -6.28
N THR A 27 1.68 10.53 -6.62
CA THR A 27 0.71 11.17 -7.50
C THR A 27 1.44 11.81 -8.69
N ALA A 28 0.77 11.92 -9.84
CA ALA A 28 1.36 12.53 -11.03
C ALA A 28 1.69 14.02 -10.84
N GLY A 29 0.94 14.74 -9.99
CA GLY A 29 1.10 16.17 -9.77
C GLY A 29 2.13 16.55 -8.70
N ALA A 30 2.38 15.68 -7.72
CA ALA A 30 3.26 15.98 -6.57
C ALA A 30 4.44 15.02 -6.42
N GLY A 31 4.51 13.95 -7.21
CA GLY A 31 5.50 12.90 -7.02
C GLY A 31 5.24 12.10 -5.75
N TRP A 32 6.30 11.79 -4.99
CA TRP A 32 6.19 11.07 -3.73
C TRP A 32 5.78 11.98 -2.57
N VAL A 33 4.68 11.61 -1.91
CA VAL A 33 4.11 12.30 -0.75
C VAL A 33 4.15 11.36 0.44
N ASP A 34 4.64 11.84 1.58
CA ASP A 34 4.65 11.06 2.82
C ASP A 34 3.24 10.80 3.34
N MET A 35 3.04 9.61 3.90
CA MET A 35 1.76 9.16 4.49
C MET A 35 1.86 9.16 6.01
N PRO A 36 1.45 10.24 6.70
CA PRO A 36 1.66 10.37 8.14
C PRO A 36 0.92 9.30 8.96
N ALA A 37 -0.28 8.91 8.54
CA ALA A 37 -1.10 7.91 9.23
C ALA A 37 -0.55 6.48 9.13
N LYS A 38 0.36 6.22 8.17
CA LYS A 38 0.95 4.91 7.88
C LYS A 38 -0.06 3.76 7.90
N PRO A 39 -1.15 3.84 7.11
CA PRO A 39 -2.24 2.89 7.16
C PRO A 39 -1.79 1.50 6.71
N LEU A 40 -2.44 0.46 7.23
CA LEU A 40 -2.23 -0.91 6.76
C LEU A 40 -2.76 -1.05 5.34
N LEU A 41 -2.07 -1.84 4.52
CA LEU A 41 -2.44 -2.02 3.13
C LEU A 41 -3.55 -3.08 2.96
N THR A 42 -4.75 -2.71 3.41
CA THR A 42 -5.99 -3.49 3.30
C THR A 42 -6.67 -3.23 1.94
N ALA A 43 -7.62 -4.06 1.54
CA ALA A 43 -8.38 -3.82 0.32
C ALA A 43 -9.16 -2.48 0.35
N VAL A 44 -9.68 -2.10 1.51
CA VAL A 44 -10.36 -0.81 1.72
C VAL A 44 -9.37 0.34 1.51
N GLU A 45 -8.17 0.21 2.07
CA GLU A 45 -7.16 1.26 1.94
C GLU A 45 -6.63 1.40 0.52
N VAL A 46 -6.44 0.29 -0.20
CA VAL A 46 -6.09 0.30 -1.64
C VAL A 46 -7.14 1.08 -2.43
N ASN A 47 -8.43 0.84 -2.18
CA ASN A 47 -9.51 1.55 -2.86
C ASN A 47 -9.54 3.05 -2.48
N ARG A 48 -9.32 3.39 -1.21
CA ARG A 48 -9.19 4.80 -0.78
C ARG A 48 -8.04 5.51 -1.47
N LEU A 49 -6.87 4.88 -1.54
CA LEU A 49 -5.69 5.46 -2.16
C LEU A 49 -5.90 5.65 -3.67
N ARG A 50 -6.53 4.68 -4.35
CA ARG A 50 -6.95 4.83 -5.76
C ARG A 50 -7.91 6.01 -5.93
N ALA A 51 -8.95 6.09 -5.10
CA ALA A 51 -9.93 7.19 -5.15
C ALA A 51 -9.31 8.56 -4.86
N ALA A 52 -8.27 8.61 -4.02
CA ALA A 52 -7.50 9.81 -3.73
C ALA A 52 -6.49 10.19 -4.83
N GLY A 53 -6.41 9.42 -5.93
CA GLY A 53 -5.57 9.74 -7.08
C GLY A 53 -4.12 9.25 -7.00
N TYR A 54 -3.81 8.36 -6.04
CA TYR A 54 -2.50 7.72 -6.00
C TYR A 54 -2.41 6.62 -7.06
N SER A 55 -1.29 6.55 -7.78
CA SER A 55 -1.03 5.50 -8.78
C SER A 55 -0.01 4.47 -8.32
N MET A 56 0.88 4.85 -7.39
CA MET A 56 1.87 3.97 -6.79
C MET A 56 2.00 4.28 -5.31
N ILE A 57 2.40 3.29 -4.52
CA ILE A 57 2.64 3.44 -3.09
C ILE A 57 3.97 2.79 -2.73
N GLU A 58 4.57 3.29 -1.67
CA GLU A 58 5.67 2.64 -1.01
C GLU A 58 5.16 2.09 0.32
N ALA A 59 5.25 0.77 0.49
CA ALA A 59 4.82 0.08 1.68
C ALA A 59 6.02 -0.56 2.38
N ARG A 60 5.99 -0.58 3.70
CA ARG A 60 7.06 -1.13 4.53
C ARG A 60 6.52 -2.15 5.53
N TRP A 61 7.25 -3.24 5.69
CA TRP A 61 7.06 -4.23 6.75
C TRP A 61 8.44 -4.69 7.26
N HIS A 62 8.71 -4.49 8.55
CA HIS A 62 10.04 -4.66 9.16
C HIS A 62 11.16 -3.92 8.38
N LEU A 63 12.09 -4.66 7.80
CA LEU A 63 13.23 -4.16 7.02
C LEU A 63 12.96 -4.18 5.50
N HIS A 64 11.78 -4.64 5.08
CA HIS A 64 11.41 -4.71 3.68
C HIS A 64 10.56 -3.52 3.29
N THR A 65 11.01 -2.80 2.28
CA THR A 65 10.25 -1.73 1.61
C THR A 65 9.96 -2.19 0.18
N LYS A 66 8.72 -2.04 -0.25
CA LYS A 66 8.26 -2.41 -1.60
C LYS A 66 7.49 -1.25 -2.19
N GLN A 67 7.81 -0.90 -3.43
CA GLN A 67 6.99 -0.02 -4.24
C GLN A 67 5.97 -0.87 -5.00
N ILE A 68 4.70 -0.48 -4.93
CA ILE A 68 3.57 -1.24 -5.44
C ILE A 68 2.73 -0.29 -6.28
N SER A 69 2.58 -0.62 -7.57
CA SER A 69 1.61 0.07 -8.42
C SER A 69 0.22 -0.30 -7.96
N LEU A 70 -0.58 0.72 -7.62
CA LEU A 70 -1.97 0.50 -7.21
C LEU A 70 -2.78 -0.05 -8.37
N VAL A 71 -2.45 0.31 -9.61
CA VAL A 71 -3.14 -0.16 -10.83
C VAL A 71 -3.05 -1.67 -11.00
N GLN A 72 -1.94 -2.27 -10.55
CA GLN A 72 -1.68 -3.70 -10.63
C GLN A 72 -2.33 -4.52 -9.51
N LEU A 73 -3.00 -3.88 -8.54
CA LEU A 73 -3.68 -4.59 -7.43
C LEU A 73 -5.15 -4.84 -7.78
N HIS A 74 -5.51 -6.05 -8.17
CA HIS A 74 -6.88 -6.39 -8.61
C HIS A 74 -7.81 -6.87 -7.49
#